data_AF-A0A9Q5B4Z2-F1
#
_entry.id   AF-A0A9Q5B4Z2-F1
#
_cell.length_a   1.000
_cell.length_b   1.000
_cell.length_c   1.000
_cell.angle_alpha   90.00
_cell.angle_beta   90.00
_cell.angle_gamma   90.00
#
_symmetry.space_group_name_H-M   'P 1'
#
loop_
_entity.id
_entity.type
_entity.pdbx_description
1 polymer ?
#
loop_
_entity_poly.entity_id
_entity_poly.type
_entity_poly.pdbx_seq_one_letter_code
_entity_poly.pdbx_strand_id
1 'polypeptide(L)'
;MMLQLQFNDRVALSSCNRPGSGVQKFSVGTKAQLDLSEKVASQIAKADLKAIWETLLYCLNQDSNWVSASKGALTSLTATPVSNADPVTMALRKAYDQALANNSKNIGEGIINSLSSANKVMKSYLKLRAAEYVNLYDQVESQKLVLSAANDNPRTLKPIDGIGYHKLEGELLEQARECKNYLQSFANPNIPIIELNGIFEDLKFEPETAARFELAFAQLARFIGFTSQRPETDSGRGPDVLWRTGPSQYIVVECKNGATTETINKHDCNQLNGSGEWFENKYGADIAYTPIMIHPAKKFEHAASPKATTRIMNIEKLEILKKNVRDFIKSVCSQGLISDETQIRNQLLQLKLRSVDFQTFYTTNFIAAK
;
A
#
# COMPACT_ATOMS: atom_id res chain seq x y z
N MET A 1 17.22 7.69 9.04
CA MET A 1 17.33 8.63 7.90
C MET A 1 16.19 9.62 8.01
N MET A 2 16.37 10.65 8.85
CA MET A 2 15.36 11.64 9.25
C MET A 2 15.99 13.00 8.98
N LEU A 3 15.67 13.61 7.83
CA LEU A 3 15.93 15.02 7.50
C LEU A 3 15.49 15.29 6.06
N GLN A 4 14.26 15.79 5.89
CA GLN A 4 13.83 16.76 4.86
C GLN A 4 12.29 16.85 4.84
N LEU A 5 11.75 17.63 5.78
CA LEU A 5 10.34 18.07 5.79
C LEU A 5 10.26 19.59 5.94
N GLN A 6 11.11 20.31 5.23
CA GLN A 6 10.94 21.73 4.98
C GLN A 6 11.14 21.96 3.50
N PHE A 7 10.05 21.98 2.73
CA PHE A 7 9.89 22.76 1.50
C PHE A 7 8.52 22.42 0.90
N ASN A 8 7.49 23.18 1.27
CA ASN A 8 6.42 23.61 0.35
C ASN A 8 5.38 24.52 1.03
N ASP A 9 5.84 25.69 1.51
CA ASP A 9 4.97 26.83 1.82
C ASP A 9 5.00 27.90 0.71
N ARG A 10 5.19 27.50 -0.55
CA ARG A 10 5.15 28.44 -1.69
C ARG A 10 3.74 28.71 -2.23
N VAL A 11 2.71 28.03 -1.75
CA VAL A 11 1.32 28.30 -2.16
C VAL A 11 0.63 29.32 -1.26
N ALA A 12 1.09 29.51 -0.01
CA ALA A 12 0.51 30.50 0.90
C ALA A 12 0.97 31.94 0.60
N LEU A 13 2.20 32.12 0.11
CA LEU A 13 2.78 33.45 -0.11
C LEU A 13 2.29 34.15 -1.39
N SER A 14 1.85 33.42 -2.41
CA SER A 14 1.32 34.04 -3.64
C SER A 14 -0.11 34.58 -3.50
N SER A 15 -0.83 34.18 -2.44
CA SER A 15 -2.16 34.71 -2.11
C SER A 15 -2.16 35.98 -1.25
N CYS A 16 -1.00 36.46 -0.79
CA CYS A 16 -0.91 37.67 0.03
C CYS A 16 -0.96 38.99 -0.76
N ASN A 17 -0.97 38.95 -2.10
CA ASN A 17 -1.08 40.14 -2.95
C ASN A 17 -2.52 40.59 -3.26
N ARG A 18 -3.52 40.14 -2.48
CA ARG A 18 -4.84 40.79 -2.46
C ARG A 18 -4.91 41.77 -1.29
N PRO A 19 -5.14 43.08 -1.53
CA PRO A 19 -5.37 44.02 -0.44
C PRO A 19 -6.69 43.63 0.25
N GLY A 20 -6.61 43.13 1.49
CA GLY A 20 -7.78 42.90 2.35
C GLY A 20 -7.78 41.64 3.23
N SER A 21 -7.29 40.47 2.76
CA SER A 21 -7.52 39.20 3.48
C SER A 21 -6.34 38.67 4.31
N GLY A 22 -5.11 39.10 4.02
CA GLY A 22 -3.90 38.64 4.74
C GLY A 22 -3.75 39.27 6.13
N VAL A 23 -4.05 40.56 6.22
CA VAL A 23 -3.88 41.36 7.46
C VAL A 23 -4.72 40.80 8.61
N GLN A 24 -5.91 40.26 8.31
CA GLN A 24 -6.79 39.67 9.33
C GLN A 24 -6.17 38.46 10.05
N LYS A 25 -5.20 37.76 9.43
CA LYS A 25 -4.53 36.57 9.99
C LYS A 25 -3.35 36.91 10.91
N PHE A 26 -2.90 38.16 10.94
CA PHE A 26 -1.79 38.57 11.80
C PHE A 26 -2.22 38.70 13.27
N SER A 27 -1.24 38.52 14.16
CA SER A 27 -1.42 38.78 15.59
C SER A 27 -1.84 40.24 15.83
N VAL A 28 -2.50 40.51 16.95
CA VAL A 28 -2.88 41.89 17.33
C VAL A 28 -1.67 42.83 17.38
N GLY A 29 -0.52 42.33 17.83
CA GLY A 29 0.74 43.10 17.85
C GLY A 29 1.29 43.38 16.46
N THR A 30 1.30 42.38 15.57
CA THR A 30 1.76 42.54 14.18
C THR A 30 0.85 43.50 13.41
N LYS A 31 -0.47 43.47 13.64
CA LYS A 31 -1.41 44.45 13.06
C LYS A 31 -1.09 45.87 13.50
N ALA A 32 -0.92 46.09 14.81
CA ALA A 32 -0.58 47.42 15.33
C ALA A 32 0.75 47.96 14.80
N GLN A 33 1.75 47.09 14.60
CA GLN A 33 3.03 47.46 13.99
C GLN A 33 2.90 47.79 12.50
N LEU A 34 2.08 47.05 11.75
CA LEU A 34 1.77 47.37 10.35
C LEU A 34 1.03 48.71 10.25
N ASP A 35 0.02 48.94 11.09
CA ASP A 35 -0.74 50.20 11.12
C ASP A 35 0.17 51.39 11.46
N LEU A 36 1.11 51.23 12.41
CA LEU A 36 2.11 52.25 12.71
C LEU A 36 3.04 52.51 11.50
N SER A 37 3.45 51.45 10.80
CA SER A 37 4.31 51.55 9.62
C SER A 37 3.60 52.26 8.46
N GLU A 38 2.30 51.98 8.25
CA GLU A 38 1.48 52.68 7.25
C GLU A 38 1.31 54.17 7.59
N LYS A 39 1.15 54.53 8.87
CA LYS A 39 1.10 55.93 9.32
C LYS A 39 2.41 56.66 9.03
N VAL A 40 3.56 56.03 9.29
CA VAL A 40 4.88 56.60 8.98
C VAL A 40 5.07 56.72 7.46
N ALA A 41 4.75 55.69 6.71
CA ALA A 41 4.83 55.70 5.24
C ALA A 41 3.96 56.81 4.62
N SER A 42 2.79 57.07 5.19
CA SER A 42 1.89 58.14 4.73
C SER A 42 2.48 59.54 4.95
N GLN A 43 3.27 59.75 6.01
CA GLN A 43 3.92 61.04 6.28
C GLN A 43 5.03 61.36 5.27
N ILE A 44 5.65 60.33 4.68
CA ILE A 44 6.74 60.46 3.71
C ILE A 44 6.31 60.20 2.26
N ALA A 45 5.01 60.04 2.00
CA ALA A 45 4.49 59.61 0.70
C ALA A 45 4.82 60.55 -0.48
N LYS A 46 5.15 61.81 -0.20
CA LYS A 46 5.58 62.82 -1.20
C LYS A 46 7.01 63.31 -0.97
N ALA A 47 7.77 62.63 -0.11
CA ALA A 47 9.13 63.03 0.23
C ALA A 47 10.14 62.57 -0.84
N ASP A 48 11.33 63.17 -0.84
CA ASP A 48 12.41 62.77 -1.73
C ASP A 48 13.10 61.48 -1.25
N LEU A 49 13.97 60.92 -2.10
CA LEU A 49 14.68 59.68 -1.79
C LEU A 49 15.52 59.80 -0.51
N LYS A 50 16.04 61.00 -0.23
CA LYS A 50 16.85 61.27 0.95
C LYS A 50 16.04 61.15 2.23
N ALA A 51 14.85 61.75 2.28
CA ALA A 51 13.94 61.63 3.41
C ALA A 51 13.44 60.19 3.63
N ILE A 52 13.23 59.42 2.57
CA ILE A 52 12.92 57.99 2.67
C ILE A 52 14.08 57.21 3.29
N TRP A 53 15.32 57.47 2.83
CA TRP A 53 16.53 56.83 3.37
C TRP A 53 16.76 57.18 4.84
N GLU A 54 16.59 58.45 5.22
CA GLU A 54 16.69 58.90 6.60
C GLU A 54 15.64 58.25 7.50
N THR A 55 14.40 58.09 7.02
CA THR A 55 13.34 57.37 7.75
C THR A 55 13.65 55.89 7.93
N LEU A 56 14.24 55.25 6.92
CA LEU A 56 14.68 53.86 7.02
C LEU A 56 15.80 53.70 8.06
N LEU A 57 16.78 54.59 8.05
CA LEU A 57 17.85 54.60 9.05
C LEU A 57 17.32 54.90 10.46
N TYR A 58 16.31 55.76 10.59
CA TYR A 58 15.65 56.07 11.86
C TYR A 58 15.04 54.81 12.51
N CYS A 59 14.42 53.94 11.70
CA CYS A 59 13.92 52.65 12.15
C CYS A 59 15.04 51.64 12.46
N LEU A 60 16.03 51.49 11.55
CA LEU A 60 17.09 50.48 11.67
C LEU A 60 18.09 50.79 12.80
N ASN A 61 18.42 52.06 13.01
CA ASN A 61 19.31 52.50 14.08
C ASN A 61 18.61 52.55 15.45
N GLN A 62 17.34 52.17 15.53
CA GLN A 62 16.56 52.12 16.76
C GLN A 62 16.55 53.47 17.49
N ASP A 63 16.25 54.56 16.77
CA ASP A 63 16.10 55.87 17.40
C ASP A 63 15.15 55.80 18.60
N SER A 64 15.48 56.49 19.69
CA SER A 64 14.76 56.37 20.96
C SER A 64 13.28 56.74 20.84
N ASN A 65 12.96 57.69 19.98
CA ASN A 65 11.58 58.11 19.73
C ASN A 65 10.83 57.07 18.87
N TRP A 66 11.49 56.44 17.89
CA TRP A 66 10.92 55.31 17.13
C TRP A 66 10.63 54.12 18.05
N VAL A 67 11.59 53.75 18.89
CA VAL A 67 11.43 52.65 19.85
C VAL A 67 10.29 52.94 20.83
N SER A 68 10.20 54.18 21.32
CA SER A 68 9.11 54.62 22.20
C SER A 68 7.76 54.54 21.52
N ALA A 69 7.63 55.04 20.29
CA ALA A 69 6.39 54.97 19.51
C ALA A 69 5.98 53.52 19.17
N SER A 70 6.94 52.69 18.78
CA SER A 70 6.71 51.26 18.48
C SER A 70 6.28 50.47 19.71
N LYS A 71 6.91 50.69 20.87
CA LYS A 71 6.48 50.10 22.14
C LYS A 71 5.11 50.64 22.57
N GLY A 72 4.88 51.95 22.43
CA GLY A 72 3.61 52.59 22.76
C GLY A 72 2.43 52.08 21.92
N ALA A 73 2.66 51.69 20.67
CA ALA A 73 1.66 51.03 19.84
C ALA A 73 1.26 49.64 20.36
N LEU A 74 2.06 49.03 21.25
CA LEU A 74 1.85 47.70 21.81
C LEU A 74 1.36 47.70 23.26
N THR A 75 1.57 48.77 24.03
CA THR A 75 1.38 48.80 25.51
C THR A 75 -0.06 48.59 25.98
N SER A 76 -1.05 48.89 25.14
CA SER A 76 -2.48 48.76 25.47
C SER A 76 -3.16 47.54 24.84
N LEU A 77 -2.42 46.73 24.07
CA LEU A 77 -2.97 45.57 23.39
C LEU A 77 -3.12 44.40 24.36
N THR A 78 -4.36 43.99 24.60
CA THR A 78 -4.65 42.72 25.25
C THR A 78 -4.72 41.64 24.18
N ALA A 79 -3.80 40.68 24.24
CA ALA A 79 -3.90 39.49 23.42
C ALA A 79 -5.02 38.62 23.99
N THR A 80 -6.22 38.67 23.43
CA THR A 80 -7.18 37.58 23.63
C THR A 80 -6.57 36.32 23.04
N PRO A 81 -6.31 35.26 23.84
CA PRO A 81 -5.91 33.98 23.28
C PRO A 81 -7.11 33.45 22.49
N VAL A 82 -7.11 33.69 21.17
CA VAL A 82 -8.07 33.06 20.28
C VAL A 82 -7.68 31.59 20.19
N SER A 83 -8.15 30.79 21.14
CA SER A 83 -8.05 29.33 21.11
C SER A 83 -9.04 28.74 20.10
N ASN A 84 -8.95 29.19 18.86
CA ASN A 84 -9.60 28.50 17.75
C ASN A 84 -8.53 27.70 17.05
N ALA A 85 -8.11 26.61 17.69
CA ALA A 85 -7.26 25.63 17.02
C ALA A 85 -8.04 25.13 15.80
N ASP A 86 -7.49 25.38 14.62
CA ASP A 86 -8.09 24.98 13.36
C ASP A 86 -8.31 23.45 13.35
N PRO A 87 -9.55 22.97 13.17
CA PRO A 87 -9.86 21.53 13.21
C PRO A 87 -8.99 20.70 12.27
N VAL A 88 -8.65 21.25 11.10
CA VAL A 88 -7.76 20.61 10.13
C VAL A 88 -6.34 20.46 10.69
N THR A 89 -5.80 21.52 11.28
CA THR A 89 -4.48 21.50 11.94
C THR A 89 -4.44 20.47 13.07
N MET A 90 -5.48 20.40 13.90
CA MET A 90 -5.59 19.37 14.95
C MET A 90 -5.66 17.95 14.37
N ALA A 91 -6.42 17.75 13.29
CA ALA A 91 -6.54 16.46 12.63
C ALA A 91 -5.21 15.98 12.03
N LEU A 92 -4.47 16.88 11.36
CA LEU A 92 -3.14 16.61 10.83
C LEU A 92 -2.17 16.25 11.95
N ARG A 93 -2.19 17.01 13.06
CA ARG A 93 -1.33 16.73 14.21
C ARG A 93 -1.64 15.37 14.85
N LYS A 94 -2.92 15.05 15.03
CA LYS A 94 -3.36 13.77 15.57
C LYS A 94 -2.92 12.59 14.70
N ALA A 95 -3.02 12.71 13.37
CA ALA A 95 -2.56 11.67 12.46
C ALA A 95 -1.04 11.45 12.55
N TYR A 96 -0.27 12.54 12.66
CA TYR A 96 1.18 12.47 12.90
C TYR A 96 1.52 11.74 14.20
N ASP A 97 0.88 12.11 15.31
CA ASP A 97 1.14 11.50 16.63
C ASP A 97 0.73 10.01 16.64
N GLN A 98 -0.37 9.64 15.97
CA GLN A 98 -0.78 8.24 15.78
C GLN A 98 0.23 7.42 14.98
N ALA A 99 0.78 8.00 13.90
CA ALA A 99 1.82 7.36 13.09
C ALA A 99 3.10 7.09 13.89
N LEU A 100 3.52 8.04 14.75
CA LEU A 100 4.68 7.84 15.63
C LEU A 100 4.46 6.73 16.66
N ALA A 101 3.25 6.60 17.20
CA ALA A 101 2.90 5.57 18.18
C ALA A 101 2.77 4.17 17.56
N ASN A 102 2.97 4.02 16.24
CA ASN A 102 2.75 2.79 15.48
C ASN A 102 1.33 2.20 15.69
N ASN A 103 0.37 3.07 16.01
CA ASN A 103 -1.03 2.70 16.21
C ASN A 103 -1.74 2.75 14.86
N SER A 104 -1.81 1.61 14.19
CA SER A 104 -2.23 1.48 12.79
C SER A 104 -3.74 1.62 12.53
N LYS A 105 -4.59 1.64 13.57
CA LYS A 105 -6.04 1.72 13.34
C LYS A 105 -6.47 3.15 13.03
N ASN A 106 -7.01 3.33 11.82
CA ASN A 106 -7.68 4.54 11.33
C ASN A 106 -6.81 5.81 11.28
N ILE A 107 -5.50 5.69 11.07
CA ILE A 107 -4.65 6.87 10.90
C ILE A 107 -5.13 7.64 9.66
N GLY A 108 -5.36 8.94 9.82
CA GLY A 108 -5.87 9.82 8.76
C GLY A 108 -7.39 9.99 8.73
N GLU A 109 -8.16 9.23 9.51
CA GLU A 109 -9.63 9.36 9.57
C GLU A 109 -10.08 10.76 10.00
N GLY A 110 -9.39 11.37 10.97
CA GLY A 110 -9.65 12.75 11.38
C GLY A 110 -9.45 13.77 10.26
N ILE A 111 -8.49 13.51 9.35
CA ILE A 111 -8.25 14.37 8.17
C ILE A 111 -9.39 14.22 7.18
N ILE A 112 -9.86 12.99 6.95
CA ILE A 112 -10.99 12.69 6.06
C ILE A 112 -12.28 13.34 6.59
N ASN A 113 -12.53 13.27 7.89
CA ASN A 113 -13.70 13.89 8.51
C ASN A 113 -13.69 15.43 8.43
N SER A 114 -12.51 16.03 8.27
CA SER A 114 -12.34 17.48 8.12
C SER A 114 -12.57 17.99 6.68
N LEU A 115 -12.92 17.11 5.73
CA LEU A 115 -13.10 17.48 4.32
C LEU A 115 -14.35 18.32 4.05
N SER A 116 -15.39 18.22 4.89
CA SER A 116 -16.72 18.80 4.66
C SER A 116 -16.72 20.33 4.56
N SER A 117 -15.79 21.01 5.24
CA SER A 117 -15.66 22.47 5.28
C SER A 117 -14.67 23.06 4.25
N ALA A 118 -14.04 22.22 3.43
CA ALA A 118 -12.94 22.63 2.54
C ALA A 118 -13.37 22.90 1.08
N ASN A 119 -12.72 23.87 0.43
CA ASN A 119 -12.84 24.05 -1.03
C ASN A 119 -12.14 22.90 -1.80
N LYS A 120 -12.36 22.76 -3.11
CA LYS A 120 -11.81 21.63 -3.90
C LYS A 120 -10.29 21.49 -3.80
N VAL A 121 -9.54 22.59 -3.83
CA VAL A 121 -8.07 22.56 -3.73
C VAL A 121 -7.63 22.04 -2.35
N MET A 122 -8.27 22.52 -1.29
CA MET A 122 -7.99 22.09 0.08
C MET A 122 -8.44 20.65 0.33
N LYS A 123 -9.59 20.22 -0.22
CA LYS A 123 -10.03 18.81 -0.19
C LYS A 123 -9.00 17.88 -0.83
N SER A 124 -8.50 18.24 -2.01
CA SER A 124 -7.46 17.48 -2.69
C SER A 124 -6.19 17.38 -1.84
N TYR A 125 -5.71 18.49 -1.28
CA TYR A 125 -4.56 18.50 -0.37
C TYR A 125 -4.76 17.58 0.85
N LEU A 126 -5.90 17.68 1.52
CA LEU A 126 -6.19 16.87 2.71
C LEU A 126 -6.34 15.38 2.38
N LYS A 127 -6.91 15.03 1.23
CA LYS A 127 -6.95 13.64 0.75
C LYS A 127 -5.55 13.08 0.51
N LEU A 128 -4.63 13.87 -0.04
CA LEU A 128 -3.23 13.46 -0.20
C LEU A 128 -2.53 13.27 1.15
N ARG A 129 -2.76 14.17 2.11
CA ARG A 129 -2.24 14.00 3.48
C ARG A 129 -2.79 12.76 4.15
N ALA A 130 -4.09 12.49 4.01
CA ALA A 130 -4.68 11.25 4.51
C ALA A 130 -4.04 10.03 3.82
N ALA A 131 -3.84 10.07 2.50
CA ALA A 131 -3.22 8.98 1.75
C ALA A 131 -1.81 8.66 2.24
N GLU A 132 -0.97 9.66 2.57
CA GLU A 132 0.37 9.45 3.13
C GLU A 132 0.34 8.55 4.39
N TYR A 133 -0.60 8.80 5.28
CA TYR A 133 -0.77 8.02 6.52
C TYR A 133 -1.44 6.67 6.28
N VAL A 134 -2.49 6.63 5.44
CA VAL A 134 -3.21 5.41 5.09
C VAL A 134 -2.27 4.42 4.38
N ASN A 135 -1.32 4.91 3.58
CA ASN A 135 -0.34 4.08 2.88
C ASN A 135 0.52 3.21 3.81
N LEU A 136 0.68 3.61 5.07
CA LEU A 136 1.46 2.86 6.05
C LEU A 136 0.81 1.50 6.39
N TYR A 137 -0.51 1.36 6.19
CA TYR A 137 -1.25 0.16 6.58
C TYR A 137 -2.23 -0.36 5.52
N ASP A 138 -2.74 0.48 4.63
CA ASP A 138 -3.62 0.10 3.51
C ASP A 138 -3.23 0.90 2.25
N GLN A 139 -2.33 0.33 1.45
CA GLN A 139 -1.86 0.97 0.22
C GLN A 139 -2.97 1.08 -0.83
N VAL A 140 -3.98 0.20 -0.84
CA VAL A 140 -5.08 0.30 -1.80
C VAL A 140 -5.96 1.50 -1.47
N GLU A 141 -6.37 1.64 -0.21
CA GLU A 141 -7.19 2.77 0.21
C GLU A 141 -6.44 4.09 0.08
N SER A 142 -5.13 4.11 0.34
CA SER A 142 -4.26 5.23 0.02
C SER A 142 -4.35 5.64 -1.46
N GLN A 143 -4.26 4.69 -2.38
CA GLN A 143 -4.33 4.99 -3.81
C GLN A 143 -5.73 5.43 -4.25
N LYS A 144 -6.81 4.93 -3.62
CA LYS A 144 -8.16 5.47 -3.83
C LYS A 144 -8.26 6.94 -3.38
N LEU A 145 -7.65 7.30 -2.25
CA LEU A 145 -7.58 8.68 -1.78
C LEU A 145 -6.78 9.57 -2.75
N VAL A 146 -5.66 9.07 -3.31
CA VAL A 146 -4.89 9.78 -4.34
C VAL A 146 -5.72 10.01 -5.61
N LEU A 147 -6.43 8.98 -6.10
CA LEU A 147 -7.34 9.12 -7.24
C LEU A 147 -8.45 10.14 -6.97
N SER A 148 -9.07 10.07 -5.79
CA SER A 148 -10.10 11.00 -5.34
C SER A 148 -9.58 12.44 -5.22
N ALA A 149 -8.32 12.62 -4.78
CA ALA A 149 -7.66 13.92 -4.73
C ALA A 149 -7.39 14.48 -6.14
N ALA A 150 -6.97 13.64 -7.08
CA ALA A 150 -6.73 14.04 -8.47
C ALA A 150 -8.02 14.46 -9.20
N ASN A 151 -9.17 13.89 -8.82
CA ASN A 151 -10.48 14.32 -9.33
C ASN A 151 -10.89 15.71 -8.81
N ASP A 152 -10.53 16.05 -7.57
CA ASP A 152 -10.79 17.37 -6.99
C ASP A 152 -9.81 18.45 -7.54
N ASN A 153 -8.55 18.07 -7.78
CA ASN A 153 -7.53 18.94 -8.38
C ASN A 153 -6.65 18.14 -9.36
N PRO A 154 -6.88 18.26 -10.68
CA PRO A 154 -6.13 17.52 -11.68
C PRO A 154 -4.62 17.79 -11.71
N ARG A 155 -4.13 18.84 -11.04
CA ARG A 155 -2.73 19.27 -10.97
C ARG A 155 -1.91 18.61 -9.85
N THR A 156 -2.49 17.63 -9.13
CA THR A 156 -1.80 16.90 -8.04
C THR A 156 -1.21 15.57 -8.50
N LEU A 157 -0.61 14.82 -7.56
CA LEU A 157 -0.20 13.43 -7.78
C LEU A 157 -1.33 12.61 -8.42
N LYS A 158 -0.93 11.76 -9.37
CA LYS A 158 -1.78 10.73 -9.96
C LYS A 158 -1.53 9.40 -9.24
N PRO A 159 -2.54 8.53 -9.14
CA PRO A 159 -2.33 7.18 -8.63
C PRO A 159 -1.38 6.41 -9.55
N ILE A 160 -0.76 5.35 -9.03
CA ILE A 160 0.09 4.46 -9.84
C ILE A 160 -0.75 3.82 -10.96
N ASP A 161 -0.21 3.74 -12.18
CA ASP A 161 -0.87 3.13 -13.33
C ASP A 161 -1.37 1.71 -13.02
N GLY A 162 -2.59 1.40 -13.47
CA GLY A 162 -3.24 0.11 -13.25
C GLY A 162 -4.19 0.05 -12.05
N ILE A 163 -4.34 1.12 -11.25
CA ILE A 163 -5.39 1.24 -10.21
C ILE A 163 -6.66 1.77 -10.87
N GLY A 164 -7.21 0.97 -11.79
CA GLY A 164 -8.56 1.17 -12.28
C GLY A 164 -9.56 0.74 -11.21
N TYR A 165 -10.70 1.43 -11.13
CA TYR A 165 -11.87 0.87 -10.48
C TYR A 165 -12.27 -0.40 -11.25
N HIS A 166 -11.85 -1.55 -10.76
CA HIS A 166 -12.26 -2.83 -11.31
C HIS A 166 -13.63 -3.17 -10.76
N LYS A 167 -14.62 -3.21 -11.65
CA LYS A 167 -15.95 -3.77 -11.41
C LYS A 167 -15.78 -5.12 -10.70
N LEU A 168 -16.61 -5.38 -9.69
CA LEU A 168 -16.59 -6.62 -8.92
C LEU A 168 -16.85 -7.80 -9.86
N GLU A 169 -15.79 -8.49 -10.28
CA GLU A 169 -15.92 -9.79 -10.95
C GLU A 169 -16.24 -10.85 -9.89
N GLY A 170 -17.23 -11.70 -10.17
CA GLY A 170 -17.79 -12.65 -9.20
C GLY A 170 -16.74 -13.60 -8.62
N GLU A 171 -15.80 -14.09 -9.43
CA GLU A 171 -14.78 -15.07 -9.00
C GLU A 171 -13.85 -14.54 -7.91
N LEU A 172 -13.42 -13.27 -8.01
CA LEU A 172 -12.54 -12.67 -7.02
C LEU A 172 -13.26 -12.41 -5.69
N LEU A 173 -14.56 -12.14 -5.73
CA LEU A 173 -15.38 -12.02 -4.53
C LEU A 173 -15.54 -13.38 -3.84
N GLU A 174 -15.74 -14.46 -4.61
CA GLU A 174 -15.78 -15.82 -4.05
C GLU A 174 -14.44 -16.18 -3.38
N GLN A 175 -13.29 -15.93 -4.01
CA GLN A 175 -11.98 -16.16 -3.39
C GLN A 175 -11.84 -15.39 -2.07
N ALA A 176 -12.25 -14.12 -2.04
CA ALA A 176 -12.21 -13.31 -0.82
C ALA A 176 -13.15 -13.85 0.28
N ARG A 177 -14.31 -14.39 -0.10
CA ARG A 177 -15.24 -15.04 0.82
C ARG A 177 -14.66 -16.33 1.39
N GLU A 178 -14.00 -17.16 0.57
CA GLU A 178 -13.32 -18.36 1.04
C GLU A 178 -12.18 -18.04 2.02
N CYS A 179 -11.37 -17.01 1.73
CA CYS A 179 -10.39 -16.49 2.68
C CYS A 179 -11.04 -16.11 4.02
N LYS A 180 -12.11 -15.32 3.97
CA LYS A 180 -12.84 -14.89 5.17
C LYS A 180 -13.34 -16.10 5.95
N ASN A 181 -14.03 -17.04 5.31
CA ASN A 181 -14.58 -18.22 5.96
C ASN A 181 -13.49 -19.04 6.66
N TYR A 182 -12.36 -19.26 5.98
CA TYR A 182 -11.23 -19.97 6.56
C TYR A 182 -10.61 -19.22 7.73
N LEU A 183 -10.34 -17.92 7.59
CA LEU A 183 -9.72 -17.11 8.64
C LEU A 183 -10.63 -16.88 9.86
N GLN A 184 -11.96 -16.85 9.68
CA GLN A 184 -12.94 -16.78 10.77
C GLN A 184 -13.10 -18.10 11.54
N SER A 185 -12.66 -19.23 10.96
CA SER A 185 -12.72 -20.52 11.65
C SER A 185 -11.75 -20.62 12.83
N PHE A 186 -10.74 -19.75 12.88
CA PHE A 186 -9.76 -19.71 13.96
C PHE A 186 -10.31 -19.01 15.20
N ALA A 187 -9.99 -19.54 16.37
CA ALA A 187 -10.48 -19.02 17.65
C ALA A 187 -10.02 -17.58 17.95
N ASN A 188 -8.89 -17.14 17.41
CA ASN A 188 -8.40 -15.77 17.52
C ASN A 188 -7.50 -15.39 16.32
N PRO A 189 -7.35 -14.09 16.00
CA PRO A 189 -6.65 -13.63 14.79
C PRO A 189 -5.13 -13.85 14.78
N ASN A 190 -4.51 -14.28 15.90
CA ASN A 190 -3.09 -14.58 15.93
C ASN A 190 -2.78 -16.02 15.51
N ILE A 191 -3.72 -16.96 15.67
CA ILE A 191 -3.54 -18.37 15.28
C ILE A 191 -3.20 -18.53 13.79
N PRO A 192 -3.92 -17.89 12.84
CA PRO A 192 -3.57 -17.97 11.43
C PRO A 192 -2.13 -17.53 11.13
N ILE A 193 -1.62 -16.53 11.85
CA ILE A 193 -0.26 -16.02 11.67
C ILE A 193 0.76 -17.08 12.13
N ILE A 194 0.50 -17.76 13.24
CA ILE A 194 1.38 -18.80 13.79
C ILE A 194 1.38 -20.03 12.88
N GLU A 195 0.20 -20.51 12.44
CA GLU A 195 0.09 -21.65 11.54
C GLU A 195 0.76 -21.37 10.19
N LEU A 196 0.57 -20.17 9.65
CA LEU A 196 1.25 -19.77 8.41
C LEU A 196 2.78 -19.79 8.56
N ASN A 197 3.31 -19.41 9.74
CA ASN A 197 4.75 -19.50 9.98
C ASN A 197 5.24 -20.95 9.93
N GLY A 198 4.51 -21.89 10.54
CA GLY A 198 4.84 -23.32 10.47
C GLY A 198 4.83 -23.85 9.04
N ILE A 199 3.81 -23.48 8.25
CA ILE A 199 3.75 -23.80 6.81
C ILE A 199 4.99 -23.27 6.07
N PHE A 200 5.44 -22.05 6.37
CA PHE A 200 6.60 -21.46 5.71
C PHE A 200 7.94 -22.10 6.09
N GLU A 201 8.05 -22.73 7.26
CA GLU A 201 9.23 -23.50 7.65
C GLU A 201 9.38 -24.77 6.81
N ASP A 202 8.25 -25.36 6.39
CA ASP A 202 8.21 -26.53 5.51
C ASP A 202 8.34 -26.18 4.01
N LEU A 203 7.96 -24.96 3.62
CA LEU A 203 8.13 -24.45 2.25
C LEU A 203 9.56 -23.96 2.00
N LYS A 204 10.50 -24.91 1.95
CA LYS A 204 11.91 -24.69 1.60
C LYS A 204 12.44 -25.77 0.65
N PHE A 205 13.44 -25.38 -0.13
CA PHE A 205 14.18 -26.30 -0.99
C PHE A 205 15.21 -27.05 -0.14
N GLU A 206 14.88 -28.29 0.24
CA GLU A 206 15.70 -29.12 1.12
C GLU A 206 15.51 -30.60 0.75
N PRO A 207 16.59 -31.39 0.57
CA PRO A 207 16.49 -32.83 0.34
C PRO A 207 15.67 -33.55 1.43
N GLU A 208 15.04 -34.67 1.08
CA GLU A 208 14.33 -35.54 2.04
C GLU A 208 13.13 -34.89 2.78
N THR A 209 12.59 -33.78 2.26
CA THR A 209 11.44 -33.08 2.88
C THR A 209 10.16 -33.03 2.04
N ALA A 210 10.10 -33.77 0.93
CA ALA A 210 9.00 -33.71 -0.05
C ALA A 210 7.60 -33.80 0.59
N ALA A 211 7.35 -34.81 1.43
CA ALA A 211 6.04 -34.99 2.07
C ALA A 211 5.59 -33.81 2.95
N ARG A 212 6.54 -33.15 3.64
CA ARG A 212 6.25 -31.95 4.44
C ARG A 212 5.99 -30.74 3.54
N PHE A 213 6.81 -30.58 2.51
CA PHE A 213 6.67 -29.50 1.53
C PHE A 213 5.31 -29.58 0.81
N GLU A 214 4.92 -30.76 0.33
CA GLU A 214 3.65 -30.99 -0.35
C GLU A 214 2.46 -30.68 0.55
N LEU A 215 2.50 -31.12 1.81
CA LEU A 215 1.47 -30.81 2.80
C LEU A 215 1.35 -29.29 3.02
N ALA A 216 2.48 -28.64 3.25
CA ALA A 216 2.55 -27.21 3.50
C ALA A 216 2.04 -26.41 2.29
N PHE A 217 2.41 -26.83 1.08
CA PHE A 217 1.94 -26.19 -0.14
C PHE A 217 0.43 -26.40 -0.34
N ALA A 218 -0.08 -27.60 -0.07
CA ALA A 218 -1.53 -27.83 -0.07
C ALA A 218 -2.24 -26.95 0.97
N GLN A 219 -1.73 -26.82 2.19
CA GLN A 219 -2.32 -26.00 3.24
C GLN A 219 -2.30 -24.50 2.92
N LEU A 220 -1.25 -24.02 2.28
CA LEU A 220 -1.10 -22.61 1.86
C LEU A 220 -2.29 -22.13 1.01
N ALA A 221 -2.86 -23.01 0.18
CA ALA A 221 -4.00 -22.69 -0.69
C ALA A 221 -5.18 -22.07 0.09
N ARG A 222 -5.49 -22.60 1.27
CA ARG A 222 -6.63 -22.16 2.09
C ARG A 222 -6.44 -20.76 2.64
N PHE A 223 -5.20 -20.38 2.95
CA PHE A 223 -4.86 -19.04 3.41
C PHE A 223 -5.13 -17.97 2.34
N ILE A 224 -5.14 -18.34 1.06
CA ILE A 224 -5.38 -17.43 -0.06
C ILE A 224 -6.72 -17.70 -0.76
N GLY A 225 -7.63 -18.45 -0.13
CA GLY A 225 -8.99 -18.64 -0.62
C GLY A 225 -9.11 -19.63 -1.77
N PHE A 226 -8.11 -20.49 -1.93
CA PHE A 226 -8.16 -21.64 -2.83
C PHE A 226 -8.48 -22.92 -2.07
N THR A 227 -8.88 -23.94 -2.81
CA THR A 227 -9.04 -25.30 -2.27
C THR A 227 -7.94 -26.20 -2.82
N SER A 228 -7.56 -27.23 -2.07
CA SER A 228 -6.43 -28.08 -2.40
C SER A 228 -6.66 -29.55 -2.01
N GLN A 229 -5.96 -30.44 -2.72
CA GLN A 229 -5.89 -31.88 -2.50
C GLN A 229 -4.46 -32.38 -2.78
N ARG A 230 -4.14 -33.61 -2.33
CA ARG A 230 -2.87 -34.29 -2.62
C ARG A 230 -3.13 -35.66 -3.25
N PRO A 231 -3.58 -35.73 -4.53
CA PRO A 231 -4.03 -36.97 -5.15
C PRO A 231 -3.06 -38.16 -5.08
N GLU A 232 -1.75 -37.92 -5.25
CA GLU A 232 -0.74 -38.97 -5.12
C GLU A 232 -0.72 -39.58 -3.71
N THR A 233 -0.81 -38.75 -2.67
CA THR A 233 -0.88 -39.23 -1.28
C THR A 233 -2.24 -39.86 -0.94
N ASP A 234 -3.33 -39.24 -1.40
CA ASP A 234 -4.70 -39.62 -1.02
C ASP A 234 -5.18 -40.88 -1.76
N SER A 235 -4.66 -41.14 -2.96
CA SER A 235 -5.15 -42.21 -3.85
C SER A 235 -4.06 -43.03 -4.56
N GLY A 236 -2.78 -42.72 -4.34
CA GLY A 236 -1.65 -43.42 -4.97
C GLY A 236 -1.46 -43.13 -6.46
N ARG A 237 -2.16 -42.10 -6.98
CA ARG A 237 -2.01 -41.65 -8.36
C ARG A 237 -2.46 -40.20 -8.53
N GLY A 238 -1.63 -39.40 -9.18
CA GLY A 238 -1.97 -38.06 -9.67
C GLY A 238 -0.87 -37.06 -9.33
N PRO A 239 -1.17 -35.75 -9.32
CA PRO A 239 -0.19 -34.77 -8.88
C PRO A 239 0.12 -34.88 -7.38
N ASP A 240 1.31 -34.40 -7.01
CA ASP A 240 1.70 -34.18 -5.62
C ASP A 240 0.72 -33.22 -4.93
N VAL A 241 0.39 -32.10 -5.60
CA VAL A 241 -0.58 -31.12 -5.11
C VAL A 241 -1.50 -30.64 -6.25
N LEU A 242 -2.80 -30.59 -5.98
CA LEU A 242 -3.81 -30.02 -6.86
C LEU A 242 -4.47 -28.83 -6.16
N TRP A 243 -4.46 -27.66 -6.78
CA TRP A 243 -5.27 -26.52 -6.32
C TRP A 243 -6.42 -26.26 -7.28
N ARG A 244 -7.60 -25.98 -6.75
CA ARG A 244 -8.71 -25.38 -7.50
C ARG A 244 -8.78 -23.91 -7.14
N THR A 245 -8.62 -23.08 -8.16
CA THR A 245 -8.48 -21.62 -8.05
C THR A 245 -9.70 -20.84 -8.52
N GLY A 246 -10.69 -21.53 -9.10
CA GLY A 246 -11.95 -20.98 -9.60
C GLY A 246 -12.91 -22.09 -10.05
N PRO A 247 -14.09 -21.75 -10.62
CA PRO A 247 -15.10 -22.73 -11.01
C PRO A 247 -14.58 -23.85 -11.93
N SER A 248 -13.73 -23.51 -12.90
CA SER A 248 -13.12 -24.43 -13.88
C SER A 248 -11.64 -24.12 -14.13
N GLN A 249 -10.93 -23.65 -13.09
CA GLN A 249 -9.51 -23.31 -13.17
C GLN A 249 -8.72 -24.03 -12.08
N TYR A 250 -7.68 -24.73 -12.49
CA TYR A 250 -6.88 -25.58 -11.62
C TYR A 250 -5.38 -25.33 -11.80
N ILE A 251 -4.62 -25.69 -10.78
CA ILE A 251 -3.17 -25.76 -10.83
C ILE A 251 -2.76 -27.18 -10.45
N VAL A 252 -2.05 -27.83 -11.35
CA VAL A 252 -1.51 -29.19 -11.19
C VAL A 252 -0.04 -29.05 -10.88
N VAL A 253 0.40 -29.56 -9.73
CA VAL A 253 1.74 -29.27 -9.19
C VAL A 253 2.52 -30.55 -8.97
N GLU A 254 3.76 -30.55 -9.44
CA GLU A 254 4.80 -31.50 -9.05
C GLU A 254 5.85 -30.78 -8.20
N CYS A 255 6.13 -31.35 -7.04
CA CYS A 255 7.07 -30.83 -6.06
C CYS A 255 8.42 -31.56 -6.20
N LYS A 256 9.45 -30.83 -6.59
CA LYS A 256 10.84 -31.29 -6.65
C LYS A 256 11.72 -30.37 -5.80
N ASN A 257 11.23 -30.05 -4.61
CA ASN A 257 11.89 -29.14 -3.67
C ASN A 257 13.22 -29.69 -3.14
N GLY A 258 13.38 -31.02 -3.11
CA GLY A 258 14.62 -31.70 -2.71
C GLY A 258 15.66 -31.88 -3.81
N ALA A 259 15.39 -31.44 -5.05
CA ALA A 259 16.33 -31.57 -6.14
C ALA A 259 17.56 -30.67 -5.91
N THR A 260 18.74 -31.15 -6.29
CA THR A 260 20.01 -30.42 -6.22
C THR A 260 20.63 -30.17 -7.59
N THR A 261 19.93 -30.56 -8.66
CA THR A 261 20.41 -30.51 -10.04
C THR A 261 20.24 -29.12 -10.64
N GLU A 262 21.15 -28.76 -11.55
CA GLU A 262 21.10 -27.49 -12.30
C GLU A 262 20.07 -27.51 -13.45
N THR A 263 19.50 -28.68 -13.76
CA THR A 263 18.47 -28.86 -14.78
C THR A 263 17.36 -29.78 -14.26
N ILE A 264 16.17 -29.59 -14.82
CA ILE A 264 15.02 -30.48 -14.63
C ILE A 264 15.19 -31.64 -15.62
N ASN A 265 15.31 -32.85 -15.08
CA ASN A 265 15.56 -34.04 -15.89
C ASN A 265 14.27 -34.54 -16.57
N LYS A 266 14.41 -35.50 -17.49
CA LYS A 266 13.29 -36.13 -18.21
C LYS A 266 12.32 -36.85 -17.29
N HIS A 267 12.80 -37.46 -16.22
CA HIS A 267 11.94 -38.17 -15.26
C HIS A 267 10.96 -37.20 -14.57
N ASP A 268 11.46 -36.10 -14.02
CA ASP A 268 10.63 -35.10 -13.35
C ASP A 268 9.67 -34.42 -14.33
N CYS A 269 10.15 -34.14 -15.55
CA CYS A 269 9.30 -33.63 -16.63
C CYS A 269 8.13 -34.59 -16.94
N ASN A 270 8.42 -35.89 -17.01
CA ASN A 270 7.42 -36.91 -17.32
C ASN A 270 6.40 -37.08 -16.19
N GLN A 271 6.81 -36.92 -14.93
CA GLN A 271 5.89 -36.91 -13.79
C GLN A 271 4.85 -35.79 -13.94
N LEU A 272 5.27 -34.55 -14.23
CA LEU A 272 4.33 -33.44 -14.42
C LEU A 272 3.42 -33.63 -15.63
N ASN A 273 3.96 -34.15 -16.73
CA ASN A 273 3.16 -34.49 -17.91
C ASN A 273 2.10 -35.55 -17.57
N GLY A 274 2.48 -36.61 -16.85
CA GLY A 274 1.58 -37.67 -16.39
C GLY A 274 0.51 -37.17 -15.42
N SER A 275 0.85 -36.24 -14.53
CA SER A 275 -0.12 -35.58 -13.64
C SER A 275 -1.12 -34.72 -14.42
N GLY A 276 -0.68 -34.10 -15.51
CA GLY A 276 -1.56 -33.42 -16.47
C GLY A 276 -2.52 -34.38 -17.18
N GLU A 277 -2.03 -35.52 -17.68
CA GLU A 277 -2.88 -36.55 -18.29
C GLU A 277 -3.89 -37.13 -17.28
N TRP A 278 -3.46 -37.37 -16.05
CA TRP A 278 -4.35 -37.79 -14.97
C TRP A 278 -5.47 -36.76 -14.75
N PHE A 279 -5.13 -35.47 -14.74
CA PHE A 279 -6.09 -34.40 -14.56
C PHE A 279 -7.11 -34.36 -15.70
N GLU A 280 -6.66 -34.38 -16.95
CA GLU A 280 -7.52 -34.40 -18.15
C GLU A 280 -8.47 -35.61 -18.15
N ASN A 281 -7.98 -36.79 -17.75
CA ASN A 281 -8.79 -38.00 -17.63
C ASN A 281 -9.84 -37.93 -16.51
N LYS A 282 -9.54 -37.24 -15.40
CA LYS A 282 -10.42 -37.18 -14.22
C LYS A 282 -11.46 -36.06 -14.31
N TYR A 283 -11.08 -34.91 -14.86
CA TYR A 283 -11.89 -33.70 -14.89
C TYR A 283 -12.44 -33.38 -16.29
N GLY A 284 -11.88 -33.98 -17.34
CA GLY A 284 -12.22 -33.72 -18.74
C GLY A 284 -11.21 -32.80 -19.43
N ALA A 285 -10.98 -33.03 -20.72
CA ALA A 285 -9.99 -32.30 -21.52
C ALA A 285 -10.32 -30.80 -21.71
N ASP A 286 -11.59 -30.42 -21.57
CA ASP A 286 -12.04 -29.03 -21.72
C ASP A 286 -11.85 -28.18 -20.46
N ILE A 287 -11.42 -28.80 -19.34
CA ILE A 287 -11.17 -28.08 -18.09
C ILE A 287 -9.75 -27.52 -18.07
N ALA A 288 -9.65 -26.21 -17.91
CA ALA A 288 -8.37 -25.52 -17.91
C ALA A 288 -7.56 -25.81 -16.64
N TYR A 289 -6.27 -26.09 -16.83
CA TYR A 289 -5.31 -26.21 -15.75
C TYR A 289 -3.94 -25.65 -16.14
N THR A 290 -3.19 -25.21 -15.13
CA THR A 290 -1.81 -24.75 -15.30
C THR A 290 -0.85 -25.73 -14.63
N PRO A 291 0.00 -26.43 -15.42
CA PRO A 291 1.03 -27.30 -14.86
C PRO A 291 2.16 -26.47 -14.26
N ILE A 292 2.46 -26.67 -12.98
CA ILE A 292 3.55 -26.02 -12.27
C ILE A 292 4.55 -27.08 -11.78
N MET A 293 5.81 -26.90 -12.14
CA MET A 293 6.93 -27.61 -11.53
C MET A 293 7.54 -26.71 -10.44
N ILE A 294 7.60 -27.20 -9.20
CA ILE A 294 8.36 -26.55 -8.13
C ILE A 294 9.76 -27.17 -8.10
N HIS A 295 10.76 -26.45 -8.60
CA HIS A 295 12.12 -26.97 -8.76
C HIS A 295 13.14 -25.82 -8.68
N PRO A 296 14.33 -26.00 -8.08
CA PRO A 296 15.31 -24.92 -7.94
C PRO A 296 15.83 -24.43 -9.30
N ALA A 297 16.07 -25.36 -10.23
CA ALA A 297 16.34 -25.06 -11.64
C ALA A 297 15.06 -24.72 -12.43
N LYS A 298 15.23 -23.93 -13.49
CA LYS A 298 14.17 -23.61 -14.49
C LYS A 298 14.47 -24.11 -15.90
N LYS A 299 15.64 -24.71 -16.11
CA LYS A 299 16.09 -25.22 -17.40
C LYS A 299 15.81 -26.71 -17.46
N PHE A 300 15.12 -27.17 -18.50
CA PHE A 300 14.99 -28.60 -18.77
C PHE A 300 16.23 -29.12 -19.50
N GLU A 301 16.57 -30.39 -19.28
CA GLU A 301 17.57 -31.09 -20.11
C GLU A 301 17.06 -31.33 -21.54
N HIS A 302 17.96 -31.66 -22.45
CA HIS A 302 17.63 -31.87 -23.87
C HIS A 302 16.62 -33.01 -24.10
N ALA A 303 16.63 -34.04 -23.25
CA ALA A 303 15.75 -35.19 -23.39
C ALA A 303 14.34 -34.97 -22.78
N ALA A 304 14.11 -33.86 -22.09
CA ALA A 304 12.82 -33.53 -21.50
C ALA A 304 11.90 -32.83 -22.51
N SER A 305 10.59 -33.08 -22.40
CA SER A 305 9.58 -32.56 -23.32
C SER A 305 8.42 -31.92 -22.53
N PRO A 306 8.62 -30.75 -21.92
CA PRO A 306 7.59 -30.08 -21.14
C PRO A 306 6.45 -29.58 -22.03
N LYS A 307 5.20 -29.61 -21.55
CA LYS A 307 4.08 -28.93 -22.20
C LYS A 307 4.37 -27.42 -22.31
N ALA A 308 3.91 -26.78 -23.39
CA ALA A 308 4.14 -25.35 -23.62
C ALA A 308 3.56 -24.45 -22.51
N THR A 309 2.53 -24.92 -21.81
CA THR A 309 1.89 -24.25 -20.68
C THR A 309 2.60 -24.47 -19.34
N THR A 310 3.66 -25.28 -19.29
CA THR A 310 4.41 -25.56 -18.06
C THR A 310 5.05 -24.28 -17.51
N ARG A 311 4.89 -24.11 -16.20
CA ARG A 311 5.43 -22.99 -15.44
C ARG A 311 6.35 -23.50 -14.34
N ILE A 312 7.37 -22.73 -14.00
CA ILE A 312 8.33 -23.09 -12.94
C ILE A 312 8.19 -22.17 -11.76
N MET A 313 8.03 -22.72 -10.56
CA MET A 313 8.24 -21.99 -9.30
C MET A 313 9.62 -22.36 -8.75
N ASN A 314 10.59 -21.47 -8.92
CA ASN A 314 11.94 -21.62 -8.39
C ASN A 314 12.06 -20.98 -7.00
N ILE A 315 13.27 -21.04 -6.42
CA ILE A 315 13.58 -20.50 -5.08
C ILE A 315 13.12 -19.04 -4.93
N GLU A 316 13.49 -18.17 -5.88
CA GLU A 316 13.13 -16.76 -5.86
C GLU A 316 11.61 -16.56 -5.84
N LYS A 317 10.88 -17.27 -6.70
CA LYS A 317 9.42 -17.15 -6.80
C LYS A 317 8.70 -17.68 -5.57
N LEU A 318 9.20 -18.77 -4.97
CA LEU A 318 8.65 -19.29 -3.71
C LEU A 318 8.84 -18.27 -2.57
N GLU A 319 10.00 -17.62 -2.47
CA GLU A 319 10.22 -16.60 -1.44
C GLU A 319 9.36 -15.35 -1.63
N ILE A 320 9.14 -14.91 -2.88
CA ILE A 320 8.20 -13.84 -3.20
C ILE A 320 6.76 -14.23 -2.79
N LEU A 321 6.35 -15.48 -3.05
CA LEU A 321 5.05 -15.99 -2.61
C LEU A 321 4.92 -15.97 -1.08
N LYS A 322 5.90 -16.53 -0.36
CA LYS A 322 5.93 -16.55 1.10
C LYS A 322 5.84 -15.15 1.68
N LYS A 323 6.60 -14.19 1.14
CA LYS A 323 6.54 -12.80 1.56
C LYS A 323 5.15 -12.19 1.36
N ASN A 324 4.58 -12.32 0.17
CA ASN A 324 3.29 -11.69 -0.14
C ASN A 324 2.14 -12.32 0.64
N VAL A 325 2.12 -13.65 0.84
CA VAL A 325 1.10 -14.30 1.67
C VAL A 325 1.26 -13.89 3.15
N ARG A 326 2.50 -13.73 3.64
CA ARG A 326 2.75 -13.20 4.98
C ARG A 326 2.18 -11.79 5.15
N ASP A 327 2.45 -10.91 4.19
CA ASP A 327 1.98 -9.52 4.23
C ASP A 327 0.45 -9.46 4.14
N PHE A 328 -0.15 -10.31 3.29
CA PHE A 328 -1.60 -10.49 3.19
C PHE A 328 -2.23 -10.86 4.53
N ILE A 329 -1.78 -11.97 5.14
CA ILE A 329 -2.36 -12.48 6.39
C ILE A 329 -2.14 -11.51 7.55
N LYS A 330 -0.96 -10.88 7.64
CA LYS A 330 -0.70 -9.84 8.65
C LYS A 330 -1.64 -8.65 8.49
N SER A 331 -1.87 -8.17 7.27
CA SER A 331 -2.76 -7.04 7.01
C SER A 331 -4.21 -7.38 7.41
N VAL A 332 -4.73 -8.51 6.95
CA VAL A 332 -6.11 -8.94 7.22
C VAL A 332 -6.34 -9.23 8.71
N CYS A 333 -5.42 -9.93 9.37
CA CYS A 333 -5.61 -10.35 10.77
C CYS A 333 -5.32 -9.23 11.79
N SER A 334 -4.29 -8.41 11.59
CA SER A 334 -3.88 -7.40 12.59
C SER A 334 -4.81 -6.18 12.62
N GLN A 335 -5.50 -5.91 11.53
CA GLN A 335 -6.40 -4.75 11.41
C GLN A 335 -7.86 -5.08 11.76
N GLY A 336 -8.17 -6.34 12.08
CA GLY A 336 -9.54 -6.79 12.33
C GLY A 336 -10.41 -6.79 11.07
N LEU A 337 -9.78 -6.87 9.88
CA LEU A 337 -10.44 -6.83 8.57
C LEU A 337 -10.91 -8.20 8.08
N ILE A 338 -10.79 -9.24 8.90
CA ILE A 338 -11.18 -10.61 8.55
C ILE A 338 -12.66 -10.68 8.08
N SER A 339 -13.55 -9.85 8.62
CA SER A 339 -14.96 -9.82 8.24
C SER A 339 -15.26 -9.01 6.97
N ASP A 340 -14.31 -8.20 6.50
CA ASP A 340 -14.47 -7.29 5.35
C ASP A 340 -13.99 -7.94 4.05
N GLU A 341 -14.93 -8.56 3.34
CA GLU A 341 -14.69 -9.18 2.04
C GLU A 341 -14.11 -8.21 1.01
N THR A 342 -14.51 -6.94 1.05
CA THR A 342 -14.01 -5.94 0.09
C THR A 342 -12.54 -5.66 0.32
N GLN A 343 -12.11 -5.57 1.59
CA GLN A 343 -10.70 -5.35 1.91
C GLN A 343 -9.83 -6.57 1.66
N ILE A 344 -10.31 -7.77 1.99
CA ILE A 344 -9.63 -9.02 1.63
C ILE A 344 -9.41 -9.09 0.12
N ARG A 345 -10.45 -8.80 -0.66
CA ARG A 345 -10.41 -8.75 -2.13
C ARG A 345 -9.36 -7.77 -2.66
N ASN A 346 -9.31 -6.56 -2.07
CA ASN A 346 -8.36 -5.53 -2.45
C ASN A 346 -6.91 -5.97 -2.18
N GLN A 347 -6.66 -6.59 -1.03
CA GLN A 347 -5.35 -7.11 -0.66
C GLN A 347 -4.89 -8.26 -1.56
N LEU A 348 -5.79 -9.20 -1.90
CA LEU A 348 -5.51 -10.28 -2.88
C LEU A 348 -5.07 -9.71 -4.23
N LEU A 349 -5.76 -8.66 -4.71
CA LEU A 349 -5.44 -8.00 -5.97
C LEU A 349 -4.08 -7.29 -5.92
N GLN A 350 -3.83 -6.53 -4.84
CA GLN A 350 -2.60 -5.77 -4.66
C GLN A 350 -1.38 -6.70 -4.62
N LEU A 351 -1.49 -7.80 -3.86
CA LEU A 351 -0.40 -8.73 -3.63
C LEU A 351 -0.26 -9.77 -4.73
N LYS A 352 -1.10 -9.74 -5.78
CA LYS A 352 -1.07 -10.66 -6.94
C LYS A 352 -1.41 -12.11 -6.59
N LEU A 353 -2.28 -12.31 -5.60
CA LEU A 353 -2.73 -13.62 -5.10
C LEU A 353 -4.00 -14.15 -5.79
N ARG A 354 -4.55 -13.41 -6.77
CA ARG A 354 -5.66 -13.87 -7.60
C ARG A 354 -5.22 -15.03 -8.47
N SER A 355 -6.12 -15.95 -8.84
CA SER A 355 -5.79 -17.08 -9.71
C SER A 355 -4.99 -16.68 -10.96
N VAL A 356 -5.49 -15.69 -11.70
CA VAL A 356 -4.89 -15.20 -12.95
C VAL A 356 -3.51 -14.56 -12.75
N ASP A 357 -3.30 -13.86 -11.62
CA ASP A 357 -2.01 -13.24 -11.32
C ASP A 357 -1.02 -14.28 -10.79
N PHE A 358 -1.50 -15.26 -10.01
CA PHE A 358 -0.66 -16.22 -9.32
C PHE A 358 0.24 -16.98 -10.30
N GLN A 359 -0.38 -17.44 -11.38
CA GLN A 359 0.26 -18.22 -12.43
C GLN A 359 1.36 -17.45 -13.15
N THR A 360 1.29 -16.12 -13.23
CA THR A 360 2.28 -15.32 -13.95
C THR A 360 3.31 -14.69 -13.01
N PHE A 361 2.88 -14.25 -11.83
CA PHE A 361 3.69 -13.51 -10.88
C PHE A 361 4.58 -14.43 -10.02
N TYR A 362 4.05 -15.55 -9.54
CA TYR A 362 4.77 -16.51 -8.68
C TYR A 362 5.36 -17.69 -9.42
N THR A 363 5.45 -17.60 -10.74
CA THR A 363 6.17 -18.59 -11.54
C THR A 363 6.96 -17.89 -12.65
N THR A 364 7.75 -18.65 -13.39
CA THR A 364 8.46 -18.20 -14.58
C THR A 364 8.29 -19.19 -15.72
N ASN A 365 8.58 -18.76 -16.95
CA ASN A 365 8.70 -19.67 -18.08
C ASN A 365 9.91 -20.58 -17.85
N PHE A 366 9.79 -21.83 -18.30
CA PHE A 366 10.96 -22.70 -18.36
C PHE A 366 11.91 -22.27 -19.48
N ILE A 367 13.16 -22.72 -19.37
CA ILE A 367 14.16 -22.62 -20.44
C ILE A 367 14.30 -24.00 -21.06
N ALA A 368 13.95 -24.13 -22.35
CA ALA A 368 14.24 -25.35 -23.09
C ALA A 368 15.76 -25.47 -23.30
N ALA A 369 16.30 -26.68 -23.21
CA ALA A 369 17.64 -26.94 -23.73
C ALA A 369 17.64 -26.69 -25.24
N LYS A 370 18.69 -26.01 -25.72
CA LYS A 370 18.94 -25.82 -27.15
C LYS A 370 19.45 -27.09 -27.78
#